data_AF-A0A2E8IXG9-F1
#
_entry.id   AF-A0A2E8IXG9-F1
#
_cell.length_a   1.000
_cell.length_b   1.000
_cell.length_c   1.000
_cell.angle_alpha   90.00
_cell.angle_beta   90.00
_cell.angle_gamma   90.00
#
_symmetry.space_group_name_H-M   'P 1'
#
loop_
_entity.id
_entity.type
_entity.pdbx_description
1 polymer ?
#
loop_
_entity_poly.entity_id
_entity_poly.type
_entity_poly.pdbx_seq_one_letter_code
_entity_poly.pdbx_strand_id
1 'polypeptide(L)'
;LRYSYMTRFKTLLGASEPVHIVHYYFARSVHKAMYACFILLPLTGLMIAGLYNQGYTINATPDEEQTVMDVVLDLHGLVAEISYLLIILHIGAAIYSRIKGEGVWSSMVPVLKEDKPTTNKTIKKIAAFEEGIYDKVGSWFTSKNED
;
A
#
# COMPACT_ATOMS: atom_id res chain seq x y z
N LEU A 1 11.07 15.74 1.05
CA LEU A 1 10.23 16.75 0.35
C LEU A 1 8.86 16.20 -0.08
N ARG A 2 8.74 15.15 -0.92
CA ARG A 2 7.43 14.60 -1.37
C ARG A 2 6.59 13.93 -0.28
N TYR A 3 7.19 13.12 0.59
CA TYR A 3 6.49 12.47 1.71
C TYR A 3 5.84 13.51 2.65
N SER A 4 6.60 14.53 3.05
CA SER A 4 6.09 15.61 3.92
C SER A 4 5.04 16.51 3.27
N TYR A 5 4.97 16.55 1.94
CA TYR A 5 3.92 17.25 1.21
C TYR A 5 2.62 16.41 1.21
N MET A 6 2.73 15.11 0.93
CA MET A 6 1.57 14.20 0.89
C MET A 6 0.94 13.90 2.26
N THR A 7 1.64 14.14 3.37
CA THR A 7 1.05 14.01 4.72
C THR A 7 0.05 15.11 5.06
N ARG A 8 0.06 16.25 4.32
CA ARG A 8 -0.83 17.40 4.55
C ARG A 8 -2.17 17.30 3.84
N PHE A 9 -2.32 16.34 2.92
CA PHE A 9 -3.52 16.17 2.11
C PHE A 9 -4.24 14.87 2.46
N LYS A 10 -5.57 14.88 2.42
CA LYS A 10 -6.38 13.65 2.57
C LYS A 10 -6.11 12.73 1.37
N THR A 11 -5.89 11.45 1.61
CA THR A 11 -5.89 10.44 0.52
C THR A 11 -7.24 10.45 -0.21
N LEU A 12 -7.24 10.33 -1.54
CA LEU A 12 -8.45 10.34 -2.41
C LEU A 12 -9.09 11.72 -2.69
N LEU A 13 -8.31 12.80 -2.81
CA LEU A 13 -8.81 14.17 -3.08
C LEU A 13 -9.59 14.37 -4.39
N GLY A 14 -9.55 13.43 -5.34
CA GLY A 14 -10.35 13.51 -6.57
C GLY A 14 -11.38 12.39 -6.73
N ALA A 15 -11.76 11.73 -5.62
CA ALA A 15 -12.94 10.89 -5.61
C ALA A 15 -14.19 11.78 -5.81
N SER A 16 -15.01 11.43 -6.81
CA SER A 16 -16.25 12.18 -7.12
C SER A 16 -17.45 11.73 -6.27
N GLU A 17 -17.29 10.62 -5.55
CA GLU A 17 -18.26 10.02 -4.62
C GLU A 17 -17.64 9.93 -3.21
N PRO A 18 -18.43 10.06 -2.13
CA PRO A 18 -17.93 9.94 -0.76
C PRO A 18 -17.46 8.51 -0.48
N VAL A 19 -16.15 8.30 -0.44
CA VAL A 19 -15.56 6.98 -0.16
C VAL A 19 -15.60 6.71 1.34
N HIS A 20 -16.07 5.52 1.74
CA HIS A 20 -16.17 5.14 3.15
C HIS A 20 -14.81 5.21 3.87
N ILE A 21 -14.81 5.60 5.14
CA ILE A 21 -13.60 5.90 5.92
C ILE A 21 -12.63 4.70 6.03
N VAL A 22 -13.14 3.47 5.97
CA VAL A 22 -12.36 2.24 5.98
C VAL A 22 -11.46 2.11 4.74
N HIS A 23 -12.00 2.40 3.55
CA HIS A 23 -11.21 2.42 2.32
C HIS A 23 -10.11 3.47 2.36
N TYR A 24 -10.39 4.63 2.94
CA TYR A 24 -9.40 5.69 3.12
C TYR A 24 -8.22 5.21 3.98
N TYR A 25 -8.50 4.59 5.13
CA TYR A 25 -7.45 4.06 6.00
C TYR A 25 -6.68 2.94 5.32
N PHE A 26 -7.37 2.02 4.64
CA PHE A 26 -6.74 0.93 3.90
C PHE A 26 -5.80 1.45 2.81
N ALA A 27 -6.28 2.35 1.94
CA ALA A 27 -5.48 2.96 0.88
C ALA A 27 -4.26 3.71 1.46
N ARG A 28 -4.44 4.44 2.56
CA ARG A 28 -3.34 5.15 3.23
C ARG A 28 -2.30 4.19 3.80
N SER A 29 -2.72 3.08 4.40
CA SER A 29 -1.82 2.05 4.95
C SER A 29 -1.02 1.37 3.84
N VAL A 30 -1.66 0.97 2.73
CA VAL A 30 -0.98 0.37 1.58
C VAL A 30 0.10 1.31 1.02
N HIS A 31 -0.23 2.58 0.76
CA HIS A 31 0.76 3.53 0.24
C HIS A 31 1.92 3.78 1.20
N LYS A 32 1.66 3.84 2.52
CA LYS A 32 2.73 3.97 3.52
C LYS A 32 3.64 2.73 3.54
N ALA A 33 3.07 1.54 3.46
CA ALA A 33 3.82 0.29 3.39
C ALA A 33 4.69 0.23 2.11
N MET A 34 4.13 0.65 0.97
CA MET A 34 4.90 0.77 -0.28
C MET A 34 6.06 1.76 -0.16
N TYR A 35 5.84 2.94 0.45
CA TYR A 35 6.93 3.89 0.69
C TYR A 35 8.02 3.30 1.59
N ALA A 36 7.66 2.54 2.62
CA ALA A 36 8.64 1.87 3.47
C ALA A 36 9.46 0.85 2.65
N CYS A 37 8.81 -0.01 1.85
CA CYS A 37 9.49 -1.00 1.03
C CYS A 37 10.43 -0.35 0.00
N PHE A 38 9.97 0.69 -0.71
CA PHE A 38 10.77 1.36 -1.75
C PHE A 38 11.93 2.18 -1.20
N ILE A 39 11.93 2.51 0.09
CA ILE A 39 13.10 3.10 0.76
C ILE A 39 14.03 1.98 1.28
N LEU A 40 13.47 0.91 1.85
CA LEU A 40 14.26 -0.18 2.41
C LEU A 40 15.02 -0.96 1.34
N LEU A 41 14.42 -1.25 0.18
CA LEU A 41 15.07 -1.99 -0.91
C LEU A 41 16.41 -1.40 -1.35
N PRO A 42 16.51 -0.11 -1.77
CA PRO A 42 17.80 0.45 -2.14
C PRO A 42 18.75 0.58 -0.95
N LEU A 43 18.24 0.80 0.26
CA LEU A 43 19.08 0.92 1.45
C LEU A 43 19.75 -0.42 1.79
N THR A 44 18.99 -1.51 1.86
CA THR A 44 19.53 -2.84 2.11
C THR A 44 20.37 -3.33 0.94
N GLY A 45 20.03 -2.97 -0.31
CA GLY A 45 20.86 -3.25 -1.48
C GLY A 45 22.25 -2.58 -1.42
N LEU A 46 22.31 -1.33 -0.97
CA LEU A 46 23.59 -0.63 -0.72
C LEU A 46 24.36 -1.26 0.44
N MET A 47 23.68 -1.70 1.51
CA MET A 47 24.32 -2.42 2.62
C MET A 47 24.94 -3.74 2.15
N ILE A 48 24.23 -4.53 1.34
CA ILE A 48 24.75 -5.77 0.75
C ILE A 48 26.01 -5.49 -0.07
N ALA A 49 25.96 -4.48 -0.96
CA ALA A 49 27.12 -4.11 -1.78
C ALA A 49 28.33 -3.68 -0.93
N GLY A 50 28.10 -2.89 0.13
CA GLY A 50 29.14 -2.45 1.06
C GLY A 50 29.77 -3.60 1.85
N LEU A 51 28.95 -4.47 2.43
CA LEU A 51 29.39 -5.65 3.18
C LEU A 51 30.16 -6.63 2.29
N TYR A 52 29.72 -6.79 1.04
CA TYR A 52 30.36 -7.69 0.08
C TYR A 52 31.76 -7.20 -0.28
N ASN A 53 31.91 -5.89 -0.55
CA ASN A 53 33.20 -5.29 -0.88
C ASN A 53 34.20 -5.31 0.29
N GLN A 54 33.71 -5.31 1.53
CA GLN A 54 34.55 -5.34 2.73
C GLN A 54 34.90 -6.78 3.18
N GLY A 55 34.36 -7.81 2.51
CA GLY A 55 34.65 -9.21 2.83
C GLY A 55 34.14 -9.65 4.21
N TYR A 56 33.09 -8.99 4.73
CA TYR A 56 32.57 -9.27 6.06
C TYR A 56 31.91 -10.66 6.14
N THR A 57 32.65 -11.64 6.65
CA THR A 57 32.18 -12.97 7.08
C THR A 57 31.98 -13.03 8.61
N ILE A 58 31.56 -11.92 9.21
CA ILE A 58 31.28 -11.88 10.65
C ILE A 58 29.92 -12.51 10.92
N ASN A 59 29.87 -13.40 11.90
CA ASN A 59 28.63 -13.99 12.39
C ASN A 59 27.74 -12.87 12.96
N ALA A 60 26.46 -12.88 12.61
CA ALA A 60 25.45 -11.93 13.07
C ALA A 60 25.21 -12.04 14.58
N THR A 61 25.42 -13.24 15.12
CA THR A 61 25.24 -13.56 16.53
C THR A 61 26.45 -14.37 16.98
N PRO A 62 26.98 -14.18 18.21
CA PRO A 62 28.11 -14.97 18.72
C PRO A 62 27.85 -16.49 18.73
N ASP A 63 26.57 -16.87 18.78
CA ASP A 63 26.09 -18.23 18.99
C ASP A 63 25.57 -18.93 17.72
N GLU A 64 25.54 -18.25 16.56
CA GLU A 64 25.02 -18.79 15.30
C GLU A 64 26.00 -18.62 14.13
N GLU A 65 25.99 -19.56 13.17
CA GLU A 65 26.80 -19.50 11.94
C GLU A 65 26.26 -18.51 10.90
N GLN A 66 25.08 -17.94 11.09
CA GLN A 66 24.55 -16.94 10.17
C GLN A 66 25.42 -15.70 10.16
N THR A 67 25.84 -15.24 8.97
CA THR A 67 26.61 -14.01 8.84
C THR A 67 25.71 -12.78 8.82
N VAL A 68 26.27 -11.61 9.16
CA VAL A 68 25.56 -10.33 8.99
C VAL A 68 25.11 -10.14 7.54
N MET A 69 25.86 -10.67 6.57
CA MET A 69 25.49 -10.64 5.16
C MET A 69 24.19 -11.42 4.90
N ASP A 70 24.08 -12.64 5.43
CA ASP A 70 22.91 -13.50 5.23
C ASP A 70 21.64 -12.86 5.77
N VAL A 71 21.73 -12.25 6.96
CA VAL A 71 20.60 -11.52 7.56
C VAL A 71 20.14 -10.35 6.68
N VAL A 72 21.08 -9.58 6.11
CA VAL A 72 20.73 -8.44 5.25
C VAL A 72 20.16 -8.92 3.90
N LEU A 73 20.68 -10.02 3.36
CA LEU A 73 20.14 -10.66 2.15
C LEU A 73 18.70 -11.14 2.37
N ASP A 74 18.44 -11.85 3.46
CA ASP A 74 17.11 -12.34 3.83
C ASP A 74 16.13 -11.17 4.02
N LEU A 75 16.56 -10.12 4.73
CA LEU A 75 15.75 -8.91 4.91
C LEU A 75 15.45 -8.24 3.56
N HIS A 76 16.43 -8.12 2.68
CA HIS A 76 16.23 -7.54 1.35
C HIS A 76 15.24 -8.37 0.52
N GLY A 77 15.39 -9.70 0.54
CA GLY A 77 14.50 -10.65 -0.13
C GLY A 77 13.06 -10.54 0.38
N LEU A 78 12.86 -10.54 1.70
CA LEU A 78 11.55 -10.42 2.32
C LEU A 78 10.87 -9.08 1.98
N VAL A 79 11.62 -7.97 2.00
CA VAL A 79 11.09 -6.66 1.60
C VAL A 79 10.71 -6.67 0.12
N ALA A 80 11.48 -7.35 -0.74
CA ALA A 80 11.17 -7.48 -2.17
C ALA A 80 9.85 -8.25 -2.38
N GLU A 81 9.66 -9.38 -1.70
CA GLU A 81 8.43 -10.17 -1.76
C GLU A 81 7.20 -9.37 -1.32
N ILE A 82 7.30 -8.68 -0.18
CA ILE A 82 6.23 -7.80 0.31
C ILE A 82 5.95 -6.69 -0.71
N SER A 83 6.99 -6.11 -1.32
CA SER A 83 6.82 -5.06 -2.32
C SER A 83 6.04 -5.54 -3.54
N TYR A 84 6.31 -6.76 -4.03
CA TYR A 84 5.60 -7.33 -5.17
C TYR A 84 4.12 -7.53 -4.84
N LEU A 85 3.81 -8.07 -3.65
CA LEU A 85 2.43 -8.25 -3.20
C LEU A 85 1.70 -6.90 -3.10
N LEU A 86 2.34 -5.87 -2.52
CA LEU A 86 1.75 -4.55 -2.39
C LEU A 86 1.51 -3.87 -3.75
N ILE A 87 2.43 -4.04 -4.71
CA ILE A 87 2.27 -3.50 -6.07
C ILE A 87 1.07 -4.16 -6.76
N ILE A 88 0.95 -5.49 -6.70
CA ILE A 88 -0.18 -6.22 -7.29
C ILE A 88 -1.50 -5.75 -6.68
N LEU A 89 -1.56 -5.67 -5.35
CA LEU A 89 -2.72 -5.18 -4.63
C LEU A 89 -3.07 -3.74 -5.03
N HIS A 90 -2.07 -2.86 -5.14
CA HIS A 90 -2.25 -1.47 -5.52
C HIS A 90 -2.79 -1.33 -6.95
N ILE A 91 -2.21 -2.04 -7.92
CA ILE A 91 -2.65 -2.04 -9.32
C ILE A 91 -4.07 -2.60 -9.43
N GLY A 92 -4.36 -3.72 -8.76
CA GLY A 92 -5.68 -4.32 -8.74
C GLY A 92 -6.74 -3.36 -8.19
N ALA A 93 -6.44 -2.69 -7.07
CA ALA A 93 -7.33 -1.69 -6.49
C ALA A 93 -7.53 -0.47 -7.42
N ALA A 94 -6.49 -0.03 -8.13
CA ALA A 94 -6.58 1.06 -9.09
C ALA A 94 -7.46 0.70 -10.30
N ILE A 95 -7.33 -0.52 -10.84
CA ILE A 95 -8.18 -1.04 -11.92
C ILE A 95 -9.63 -1.19 -11.43
N TYR A 96 -9.83 -1.73 -10.23
CA TYR A 96 -11.16 -1.87 -9.64
C TYR A 96 -11.86 -0.52 -9.49
N SER A 97 -11.15 0.47 -8.94
CA SER A 97 -11.69 1.82 -8.79
C SER A 97 -11.99 2.47 -10.14
N ARG A 98 -11.19 2.15 -11.17
CA ARG A 98 -11.46 2.58 -12.54
C ARG A 98 -12.75 2.01 -13.12
N ILE A 99 -13.01 0.72 -12.88
CA ILE A 99 -14.25 0.07 -13.33
C ILE A 99 -15.47 0.63 -12.58
N LYS A 100 -15.31 0.99 -11.30
CA LYS A 100 -16.36 1.59 -10.48
C LYS A 100 -16.65 3.05 -10.87
N GLY A 101 -15.69 3.75 -11.48
CA GLY A 101 -15.89 5.10 -11.99
C GLY A 101 -15.87 6.17 -10.89
N GLU A 102 -15.11 5.93 -9.82
CA GLU A 102 -15.08 6.75 -8.61
C GLU A 102 -14.22 8.03 -8.78
N GLY A 103 -13.47 8.14 -9.88
CA GLY A 103 -12.58 9.29 -10.15
C GLY A 103 -11.20 9.22 -9.49
N VAL A 104 -10.93 8.18 -8.68
CA VAL A 104 -9.61 7.96 -8.04
C VAL A 104 -8.52 7.76 -9.08
N TRP A 105 -8.79 7.00 -10.15
CA TRP A 105 -7.88 6.79 -11.27
C TRP A 105 -7.63 8.08 -12.06
N SER A 106 -8.69 8.83 -12.40
CA SER A 106 -8.62 10.11 -13.12
C SER A 106 -7.74 11.14 -12.40
N SER A 107 -7.60 11.01 -11.08
CA SER A 107 -6.72 11.86 -10.25
C SER A 107 -5.24 11.52 -10.39
N MET A 108 -4.90 10.28 -10.76
CA MET A 108 -3.52 9.79 -10.90
C MET A 108 -3.08 9.68 -12.37
N VAL A 109 -4.01 9.46 -13.30
CA VAL A 109 -3.72 9.29 -14.73
C VAL A 109 -4.52 10.33 -15.54
N PRO A 110 -3.91 11.48 -15.89
CA PRO A 110 -4.62 12.60 -16.51
C PRO A 110 -4.98 12.38 -17.99
N VAL A 111 -4.42 11.35 -18.65
CA VAL A 111 -4.61 11.05 -20.07
C VAL A 111 -5.79 10.10 -20.31
N LEU A 112 -6.12 9.24 -19.34
CA LEU A 112 -7.16 8.22 -19.45
C LEU A 112 -8.20 8.40 -18.35
N LYS A 113 -8.88 9.54 -18.37
CA LYS A 113 -9.90 9.89 -17.38
C LYS A 113 -11.16 9.04 -17.56
N GLU A 114 -11.81 8.74 -16.44
CA GLU A 114 -13.22 8.33 -16.41
C GLU A 114 -14.12 9.54 -16.59
N ASP A 115 -15.06 9.44 -17.52
CA ASP A 115 -16.02 10.52 -17.77
C ASP A 115 -17.25 10.45 -16.85
N LYS A 116 -17.64 9.26 -16.36
CA LYS A 116 -18.87 9.04 -15.56
C LYS A 116 -18.77 7.82 -14.62
N PRO A 117 -19.48 7.83 -13.47
CA PRO A 117 -19.67 6.64 -12.63
C PRO A 117 -20.31 5.50 -13.43
N THR A 118 -19.90 4.26 -13.16
CA THR A 118 -20.40 3.10 -13.90
C THR A 118 -21.92 2.94 -13.74
N THR A 119 -22.62 2.72 -14.85
CA THR A 119 -24.07 2.47 -14.88
C THR A 119 -24.39 0.97 -14.84
N ASN A 120 -23.38 0.11 -14.80
CA ASN A 120 -23.57 -1.34 -14.80
C ASN A 120 -24.20 -1.83 -13.49
N LYS A 121 -25.37 -2.48 -13.58
CA LYS A 121 -26.14 -2.98 -12.43
C LYS A 121 -25.36 -3.99 -11.57
N THR A 122 -24.46 -4.77 -12.17
CA THR A 122 -23.67 -5.78 -11.45
C THR A 122 -22.63 -5.12 -10.54
N ILE A 123 -21.90 -4.12 -11.05
CA ILE A 123 -20.90 -3.38 -10.27
C ILE A 123 -21.57 -2.61 -9.14
N LYS A 124 -22.73 -2.00 -9.37
CA LYS A 124 -23.49 -1.31 -8.32
C LYS A 124 -23.94 -2.23 -7.19
N LYS A 125 -24.36 -3.47 -7.49
CA LYS A 125 -24.72 -4.45 -6.46
C LYS A 125 -23.53 -4.87 -5.62
N ILE A 126 -22.36 -5.06 -6.25
CA ILE A 126 -21.12 -5.41 -5.56
C ILE A 126 -20.69 -4.25 -4.65
N ALA A 127 -20.66 -3.02 -5.17
CA ALA A 127 -20.32 -1.83 -4.40
C ALA A 127 -21.28 -1.61 -3.20
N ALA A 128 -22.58 -1.79 -3.39
CA ALA A 128 -23.56 -1.67 -2.30
C ALA A 128 -23.38 -2.76 -1.22
N PHE A 129 -22.97 -3.96 -1.62
CA PHE A 129 -22.64 -5.03 -0.67
C PHE A 129 -21.36 -4.73 0.10
N GLU A 130 -20.32 -4.21 -0.57
CA GLU A 130 -19.09 -3.75 0.06
C GLU A 130 -19.34 -2.64 1.09
N GLU A 131 -20.13 -1.63 0.73
CA GLU A 131 -20.57 -0.56 1.64
C GLU A 131 -21.26 -1.13 2.89
N GLY A 132 -22.17 -2.09 2.73
CA GLY A 132 -22.81 -2.75 3.87
C GLY A 132 -21.85 -3.52 4.78
N ILE A 133 -20.77 -4.10 4.23
CA ILE A 133 -19.69 -4.71 5.04
C ILE A 133 -18.91 -3.63 5.77
N TYR A 134 -18.59 -2.52 5.10
CA TYR A 134 -17.82 -1.43 5.69
C TYR A 134 -18.57 -0.72 6.81
N ASP A 135 -19.88 -0.52 6.67
CA ASP A 135 -20.73 0.05 7.73
C ASP A 135 -20.76 -0.87 8.97
N LYS A 136 -20.78 -2.19 8.75
CA LYS A 136 -20.75 -3.16 9.84
C LYS A 136 -19.40 -3.18 10.57
N VAL A 137 -18.30 -3.08 9.84
CA VAL A 137 -16.94 -2.98 10.43
C VAL A 137 -16.75 -1.63 11.12
N GLY A 138 -17.24 -0.54 10.50
CA GLY A 138 -17.18 0.82 11.04
C GLY A 138 -17.95 0.96 12.35
N SER A 139 -19.20 0.49 12.40
CA SER A 139 -20.02 0.52 13.63
C SER A 139 -19.42 -0.32 14.76
N TRP A 140 -18.78 -1.46 14.45
CA TRP A 140 -18.08 -2.26 15.44
C TRP A 140 -16.83 -1.56 16.01
N PHE A 141 -16.14 -0.79 15.18
CA PHE A 141 -14.97 0.00 15.60
C PHE A 141 -15.37 1.24 16.41
N THR A 142 -16.48 1.88 16.08
CA THR A 142 -17.03 3.03 16.83
C THR A 142 -17.58 2.58 18.18
N SER A 143 -18.34 1.48 18.21
CA SER A 143 -18.87 0.89 19.46
C SER A 143 -17.78 0.51 20.46
N LYS A 144 -16.57 0.18 20.01
CA LYS A 144 -15.45 -0.20 20.88
C LYS A 144 -14.67 0.99 21.45
N ASN A 145 -14.86 2.20 20.92
CA ASN A 145 -14.22 3.43 21.42
C ASN A 145 -15.11 4.20 22.40
N GLU A 146 -16.34 3.74 22.66
CA GLU A 146 -17.30 4.36 23.60
C GLU A 146 -17.41 3.63 24.96
N ASP A 147 -16.65 2.55 25.16
CA ASP A 147 -16.47 1.84 26.45
C ASP A 147 -15.06 2.07 27.03
#